data_AF-A0A9P7STX1-F1
#
_entry.id   AF-A0A9P7STX1-F1
#
_cell.length_a   1.000
_cell.length_b   1.000
_cell.length_c   1.000
_cell.angle_alpha   90.00
_cell.angle_beta   90.00
_cell.angle_gamma   90.00
#
_symmetry.space_group_name_H-M   'P 1'
#
loop_
_entity.id
_entity.type
_entity.pdbx_description
1 polymer ?
#
loop_
_entity_poly.entity_id
_entity_poly.type
_entity_poly.pdbx_seq_one_letter_code
_entity_poly.pdbx_strand_id
1 'polypeptide(L)'
;MTQQAAHQEVLYISGWACSSLLTTTNEVSPDFGDYPYNTVPNQVQRLAKAQNMHDRKQWDARRKMTAEERARTPYIDYLRPIIADGDTGHGGLSAVVKLAKLFAENGAAAVHFEDQLHGGKKCGHLAGKVIVPTGEHINRLTAARFQWDVMGCENLVIARTDSESGRLISSAIDARDHEFILGVADPSIEPLAEAIQAMESKGATGPQIDAFEAKWIKQTKLVTFDDAAVAHMQKQGIGQDRISEYVHATSKDPNMGITRRRTLAAHYAKTPVYFNWDVPRTREGYYHFRAGMKAATKRALAFAPYSDLLWVETGDPNVEVAATLGRAVHEHFPNKALVYNLSPSFNWMAHGFTPETLKSFIWDIAKEGFVLQLVSLAGLHSTAAISCELARHFKTDGMKAYVDLVQRREKQLGCDVLTHQKWSGASYMDGVLGAIQSGSSSSRSMGEGNTEGQFH
;
A
#
# COMPACT_ATOMS: atom_id res chain seq x y z
N MET A 1 -7.99 15.15 -7.98
CA MET A 1 -8.36 15.88 -6.76
C MET A 1 -9.57 16.81 -6.97
N THR A 2 -9.50 17.92 -7.71
CA THR A 2 -10.63 18.90 -7.75
C THR A 2 -11.94 18.30 -8.25
N GLN A 3 -11.87 17.45 -9.28
CA GLN A 3 -13.04 16.71 -9.80
C GLN A 3 -13.49 15.57 -8.89
N GLN A 4 -12.56 15.04 -8.08
CA GLN A 4 -12.86 13.96 -7.12
C GLN A 4 -13.55 14.50 -5.86
N ALA A 5 -13.24 15.72 -5.44
CA ALA A 5 -13.70 16.31 -4.19
C ALA A 5 -15.23 16.37 -4.06
N ALA A 6 -15.97 16.48 -5.16
CA ALA A 6 -17.44 16.45 -5.14
C ALA A 6 -18.04 15.05 -4.88
N HIS A 7 -17.25 13.98 -5.06
CA HIS A 7 -17.74 12.60 -5.09
C HIS A 7 -16.99 11.65 -4.15
N GLN A 8 -15.81 12.05 -3.67
CA GLN A 8 -14.95 11.24 -2.81
C GLN A 8 -14.62 12.02 -1.54
N GLU A 9 -14.66 11.33 -0.40
CA GLU A 9 -14.43 11.92 0.92
C GLU A 9 -12.95 12.02 1.29
N VAL A 10 -12.08 11.25 0.63
CA VAL A 10 -10.64 11.21 0.91
C VAL A 10 -9.84 11.26 -0.38
N LEU A 11 -8.57 11.66 -0.28
CA LEU A 11 -7.62 11.70 -1.38
C LEU A 11 -6.43 10.79 -1.09
N TYR A 12 -6.19 9.80 -1.94
CA TYR A 12 -5.04 8.90 -1.79
C TYR A 12 -3.84 9.34 -2.65
N ILE A 13 -2.64 9.32 -2.06
CA ILE A 13 -1.35 9.55 -2.72
C ILE A 13 -0.56 8.26 -2.72
N SER A 14 -0.45 7.66 -3.90
CA SER A 14 0.29 6.41 -4.11
C SER A 14 1.79 6.66 -4.27
N GLY A 15 2.62 5.88 -3.55
CA GLY A 15 4.07 5.85 -3.73
C GLY A 15 4.45 5.36 -5.13
N TRP A 16 3.78 4.30 -5.61
CA TRP A 16 3.92 3.79 -6.99
C TRP A 16 3.72 4.90 -8.03
N ALA A 17 2.62 5.66 -7.92
CA ALA A 17 2.34 6.75 -8.87
C ALA A 17 3.39 7.86 -8.80
N CYS A 18 3.89 8.18 -7.61
CA CYS A 18 4.97 9.15 -7.45
C CYS A 18 6.28 8.66 -8.09
N SER A 19 6.64 7.39 -7.88
CA SER A 19 7.80 6.72 -8.48
C SER A 19 7.85 6.88 -10.00
N SER A 20 6.70 6.67 -10.66
CA SER A 20 6.61 6.67 -12.12
C SER A 20 6.37 8.04 -12.76
N LEU A 21 6.01 9.06 -11.99
CA LEU A 21 5.55 10.34 -12.55
C LEU A 21 6.25 11.57 -11.99
N LEU A 22 6.57 11.57 -10.70
CA LEU A 22 6.84 12.80 -9.95
C LEU A 22 7.79 12.50 -8.77
N THR A 23 9.06 12.28 -9.06
CA THR A 23 10.12 12.20 -8.04
C THR A 23 10.80 13.54 -7.86
N THR A 24 11.38 13.80 -6.69
CA THR A 24 12.06 15.10 -6.42
C THR A 24 13.34 15.31 -7.22
N THR A 25 13.89 14.24 -7.79
CA THR A 25 15.05 14.27 -8.68
C THR A 25 14.65 14.24 -10.16
N ASN A 26 13.35 14.12 -10.46
CA ASN A 26 12.79 13.88 -11.79
C ASN A 26 13.24 12.57 -12.47
N GLU A 27 13.96 11.71 -11.75
CA GLU A 27 14.28 10.35 -12.21
C GLU A 27 13.12 9.43 -11.83
N VAL A 28 12.45 8.86 -12.83
CA VAL A 28 11.30 7.97 -12.61
C VAL A 28 11.74 6.51 -12.62
N SER A 29 11.13 5.71 -11.76
CA SER A 29 11.46 4.29 -11.59
C SER A 29 10.22 3.45 -11.34
N PRO A 30 10.29 2.11 -11.53
CA PRO A 30 9.30 1.20 -10.99
C PRO A 30 9.17 1.36 -9.46
N ASP A 31 8.06 0.88 -8.90
CA ASP A 31 7.74 1.03 -7.48
C ASP A 31 8.64 0.19 -6.56
N PHE A 32 9.84 0.70 -6.31
CA PHE A 32 10.86 0.14 -5.41
C PHE A 32 11.08 0.96 -4.15
N GLY A 33 10.40 2.12 -4.00
CA GLY A 33 10.60 3.03 -2.88
C GLY A 33 12.05 3.52 -2.76
N ASP A 34 12.74 3.66 -3.90
CA ASP A 34 14.13 4.09 -4.02
C ASP A 34 14.29 5.58 -4.34
N TYR A 35 13.19 6.27 -4.65
CA TYR A 35 13.14 7.71 -4.75
C TYR A 35 13.46 8.38 -3.39
N PRO A 36 13.97 9.63 -3.40
CA PRO A 36 14.19 10.36 -2.15
C PRO A 36 12.92 10.44 -1.31
N TYR A 37 13.04 10.18 0.00
CA TYR A 37 11.90 10.02 0.91
C TYR A 37 10.95 11.22 1.01
N ASN A 38 11.38 12.41 0.58
CA ASN A 38 10.52 13.60 0.51
C ASN A 38 9.61 13.63 -0.73
N THR A 39 9.69 12.64 -1.63
CA THR A 39 8.87 12.53 -2.84
C THR A 39 7.37 12.52 -2.54
N VAL A 40 6.89 11.55 -1.75
CA VAL A 40 5.46 11.46 -1.41
C VAL A 40 5.01 12.63 -0.52
N PRO A 41 5.76 13.05 0.52
CA PRO A 41 5.41 14.25 1.30
C PRO A 41 5.28 15.53 0.45
N ASN A 42 6.13 15.73 -0.56
CA ASN A 42 6.03 16.90 -1.44
C ASN A 42 4.77 16.84 -2.31
N GLN A 43 4.36 15.64 -2.75
CA GLN A 43 3.12 15.47 -3.47
C GLN A 43 1.90 15.71 -2.57
N VAL A 44 1.94 15.30 -1.30
CA VAL A 44 0.94 15.67 -0.29
C VAL A 44 0.83 17.20 -0.19
N GLN A 45 1.97 17.89 -0.02
CA GLN A 45 1.99 19.36 0.09
C GLN A 45 1.38 20.03 -1.15
N ARG A 46 1.72 19.53 -2.34
CA ARG A 46 1.19 20.06 -3.61
C ARG A 46 -0.33 19.96 -3.65
N LEU A 47 -0.90 18.83 -3.26
CA LEU A 47 -2.35 18.64 -3.28
C LEU A 47 -3.04 19.39 -2.14
N ALA A 48 -2.47 19.44 -0.93
CA ALA A 48 -2.99 20.24 0.18
C ALA A 48 -3.06 21.74 -0.18
N LYS A 49 -2.01 22.29 -0.82
CA LYS A 49 -2.01 23.67 -1.32
C LYS A 49 -3.07 23.90 -2.41
N ALA A 50 -3.29 22.92 -3.28
CA ALA A 50 -4.35 23.00 -4.29
C ALA A 50 -5.75 22.99 -3.65
N GLN A 51 -6.01 22.08 -2.70
CA GLN A 51 -7.28 22.03 -1.95
C GLN A 51 -7.58 23.38 -1.29
N ASN A 52 -6.59 23.93 -0.59
CA ASN A 52 -6.70 25.19 0.13
C ASN A 52 -6.92 26.40 -0.82
N MET A 53 -6.32 26.41 -2.01
CA MET A 53 -6.60 27.44 -3.02
C MET A 53 -8.04 27.36 -3.54
N HIS A 54 -8.50 26.16 -3.89
CA HIS A 54 -9.85 25.94 -4.42
C HIS A 54 -10.94 26.24 -3.39
N ASP A 55 -10.70 25.92 -2.11
CA ASP A 55 -11.60 26.29 -1.00
C ASP A 55 -11.71 27.81 -0.84
N ARG A 56 -10.58 28.55 -0.79
CA ARG A 56 -10.60 30.03 -0.74
C ARG A 56 -11.36 30.65 -1.91
N LYS A 57 -11.11 30.15 -3.13
CA LYS A 57 -11.80 30.61 -4.34
C LYS A 57 -13.30 30.38 -4.23
N GLN A 58 -13.72 29.20 -3.79
CA GLN A 58 -15.14 28.87 -3.60
C GLN A 58 -15.77 29.77 -2.52
N TRP A 59 -15.09 29.97 -1.40
CA TRP A 59 -15.57 30.83 -0.32
C TRP A 59 -15.77 32.27 -0.81
N ASP A 60 -14.80 32.82 -1.55
CA ASP A 60 -14.91 34.17 -2.13
C ASP A 60 -16.06 34.29 -3.13
N ALA A 61 -16.29 33.26 -3.96
CA ALA A 61 -17.44 33.24 -4.86
C ALA A 61 -18.77 33.21 -4.10
N ARG A 62 -18.86 32.40 -3.03
CA ARG A 62 -20.09 32.20 -2.25
C ARG A 62 -20.44 33.36 -1.33
N ARG A 63 -19.46 34.11 -0.81
CA ARG A 63 -19.74 35.30 0.02
C ARG A 63 -20.40 36.43 -0.77
N LYS A 64 -20.23 36.44 -2.11
CA LYS A 64 -20.82 37.41 -3.03
C LYS A 64 -22.27 37.06 -3.44
N MET A 65 -22.71 35.83 -3.15
CA MET A 65 -24.05 35.34 -3.46
C MET A 65 -25.10 35.81 -2.43
N THR A 66 -26.37 35.83 -2.80
CA THR A 66 -27.48 35.94 -1.82
C THR A 66 -27.66 34.65 -1.02
N ALA A 67 -28.51 34.68 0.00
CA ALA A 67 -28.83 33.47 0.78
C ALA A 67 -29.50 32.39 -0.10
N GLU A 68 -30.41 32.79 -0.98
CA GLU A 68 -31.17 31.92 -1.88
C GLU A 68 -30.27 31.31 -2.96
N GLU A 69 -29.28 32.05 -3.44
CA GLU A 69 -28.26 31.55 -4.37
C GLU A 69 -27.33 30.53 -3.70
N ARG A 70 -26.87 30.83 -2.47
CA ARG A 70 -26.04 29.90 -1.69
C ARG A 70 -26.77 28.59 -1.40
N ALA A 71 -28.07 28.65 -1.12
CA ALA A 71 -28.89 27.47 -0.85
C ALA A 71 -29.05 26.57 -2.09
N ARG A 72 -29.07 27.16 -3.29
CA ARG A 72 -29.19 26.43 -4.57
C ARG A 72 -27.84 25.99 -5.16
N THR A 73 -26.74 26.56 -4.68
CA THR A 73 -25.38 26.24 -5.15
C THR A 73 -24.74 25.24 -4.20
N PRO A 74 -24.41 24.02 -4.64
CA PRO A 74 -23.70 23.04 -3.79
C PRO A 74 -22.38 23.59 -3.24
N TYR A 75 -22.04 23.21 -2.00
CA TYR A 75 -20.71 23.46 -1.43
C TYR A 75 -19.83 22.25 -1.71
N ILE A 76 -18.79 22.40 -2.52
CA ILE A 76 -17.80 21.34 -2.70
C ILE A 76 -16.83 21.43 -1.53
N ASP A 77 -16.72 20.35 -0.75
CA ASP A 77 -15.68 20.23 0.25
C ASP A 77 -14.36 19.86 -0.46
N TYR A 78 -13.51 20.86 -0.70
CA TYR A 78 -12.18 20.64 -1.28
C TYR A 78 -11.18 20.12 -0.25
N LEU A 79 -11.41 20.31 1.05
CA LEU A 79 -10.48 19.98 2.11
C LEU A 79 -10.58 18.49 2.51
N ARG A 80 -10.55 17.61 1.49
CA ARG A 80 -10.61 16.16 1.67
C ARG A 80 -9.34 15.64 2.36
N PRO A 81 -9.43 14.89 3.46
CA PRO A 81 -8.28 14.30 4.13
C PRO A 81 -7.38 13.52 3.17
N ILE A 82 -6.07 13.77 3.25
CA ILE A 82 -5.06 13.14 2.39
C ILE A 82 -4.49 11.89 3.08
N ILE A 83 -4.56 10.76 2.41
CA ILE A 83 -3.98 9.48 2.83
C ILE A 83 -2.76 9.22 1.96
N ALA A 84 -1.61 9.01 2.58
CA ALA A 84 -0.34 8.96 1.85
C ALA A 84 0.44 7.67 2.09
N ASP A 85 1.27 7.33 1.11
CA ASP A 85 2.17 6.18 1.13
C ASP A 85 3.50 6.52 1.81
N GLY A 86 3.75 5.90 2.97
CA GLY A 86 5.00 6.00 3.71
C GLY A 86 6.01 4.91 3.35
N ASP A 87 5.72 4.07 2.36
CA ASP A 87 6.52 2.91 1.96
C ASP A 87 6.89 2.06 3.19
N THR A 88 8.16 1.65 3.27
CA THR A 88 8.74 0.93 4.41
C THR A 88 9.29 1.87 5.49
N GLY A 89 9.10 3.20 5.34
CA GLY A 89 9.67 4.21 6.21
C GLY A 89 11.04 4.77 5.78
N HIS A 90 11.52 4.39 4.59
CA HIS A 90 12.72 4.93 3.94
C HIS A 90 14.03 4.80 4.73
N GLY A 91 14.14 3.77 5.58
CA GLY A 91 15.36 3.45 6.31
C GLY A 91 15.09 2.99 7.74
N GLY A 92 16.04 3.26 8.64
CA GLY A 92 15.90 2.98 10.07
C GLY A 92 14.93 3.94 10.79
N LEU A 93 14.75 3.74 12.10
CA LEU A 93 13.75 4.48 12.88
C LEU A 93 13.92 6.00 12.85
N SER A 94 15.15 6.51 12.77
CA SER A 94 15.38 7.96 12.65
C SER A 94 14.92 8.53 11.30
N ALA A 95 14.93 7.73 10.23
CA ALA A 95 14.35 8.10 8.94
C ALA A 95 12.82 8.10 9.01
N VAL A 96 12.22 7.07 9.64
CA VAL A 96 10.77 7.00 9.88
C VAL A 96 10.26 8.24 10.62
N VAL A 97 10.95 8.65 11.68
CA VAL A 97 10.64 9.86 12.44
C VAL A 97 10.69 11.12 11.54
N LYS A 98 11.74 11.29 10.74
CA LYS A 98 11.84 12.44 9.83
C LYS A 98 10.76 12.42 8.73
N LEU A 99 10.44 11.25 8.21
CA LEU A 99 9.40 11.07 7.20
C LEU A 99 8.00 11.37 7.76
N ALA A 100 7.68 10.85 8.94
CA ALA A 100 6.44 11.14 9.65
C ALA A 100 6.27 12.64 9.92
N LYS A 101 7.35 13.33 10.32
CA LYS A 101 7.37 14.79 10.49
C LYS A 101 7.00 15.52 9.19
N LEU A 102 7.64 15.15 8.07
CA LEU A 102 7.35 15.77 6.77
C LEU A 102 5.90 15.56 6.34
N PHE A 103 5.33 14.37 6.58
CA PHE A 103 3.93 14.12 6.25
C PHE A 103 2.98 15.02 7.04
N ALA A 104 3.19 15.15 8.36
CA ALA A 104 2.38 16.02 9.19
C ALA A 104 2.51 17.50 8.78
N GLU A 105 3.74 17.99 8.54
CA GLU A 105 3.99 19.37 8.10
C GLU A 105 3.35 19.69 6.73
N ASN A 106 3.24 18.68 5.86
CA ASN A 106 2.72 18.86 4.51
C ASN A 106 1.21 18.63 4.38
N GLY A 107 0.53 18.23 5.46
CA GLY A 107 -0.92 18.11 5.51
C GLY A 107 -1.47 16.72 5.20
N ALA A 108 -0.71 15.65 5.44
CA ALA A 108 -1.27 14.30 5.46
C ALA A 108 -2.23 14.16 6.64
N ALA A 109 -3.34 13.45 6.47
CA ALA A 109 -4.25 13.07 7.53
C ALA A 109 -3.96 11.63 8.03
N ALA A 110 -3.56 10.75 7.12
CA ALA A 110 -3.15 9.38 7.43
C ALA A 110 -1.94 8.97 6.59
N VAL A 111 -1.08 8.12 7.15
CA VAL A 111 0.05 7.53 6.43
C VAL A 111 0.07 6.03 6.65
N HIS A 112 0.22 5.27 5.57
CA HIS A 112 0.44 3.83 5.67
C HIS A 112 1.92 3.48 5.58
N PHE A 113 2.33 2.50 6.38
CA PHE A 113 3.67 1.91 6.34
C PHE A 113 3.54 0.41 6.15
N GLU A 114 4.46 -0.19 5.40
CA GLU A 114 4.44 -1.63 5.13
C GLU A 114 5.60 -2.40 5.78
N ASP A 115 5.37 -3.69 6.04
CA ASP A 115 6.31 -4.60 6.70
C ASP A 115 7.35 -5.21 5.76
N GLN A 116 7.57 -4.62 4.58
CA GLN A 116 8.68 -5.00 3.69
C GLN A 116 10.02 -4.44 4.16
N LEU A 117 11.11 -5.03 3.68
CA LEU A 117 12.49 -4.57 3.91
C LEU A 117 12.79 -3.35 3.02
N HIS A 118 13.29 -2.26 3.61
CA HIS A 118 13.78 -1.12 2.83
C HIS A 118 14.99 -1.51 1.97
N GLY A 119 15.06 -1.04 0.72
CA GLY A 119 16.06 -1.48 -0.27
C GLY A 119 15.74 -2.83 -0.94
N GLY A 120 14.80 -3.60 -0.38
CA GLY A 120 14.22 -4.81 -0.98
C GLY A 120 12.74 -4.66 -1.35
N LYS A 121 12.17 -3.46 -1.21
CA LYS A 121 10.75 -3.17 -1.44
C LYS A 121 10.36 -3.46 -2.88
N LYS A 122 9.22 -4.12 -3.05
CA LYS A 122 8.56 -4.33 -4.33
C LYS A 122 7.08 -3.98 -4.20
N CYS A 123 6.46 -3.62 -5.32
CA CYS A 123 5.01 -3.50 -5.40
C CYS A 123 4.33 -4.79 -4.87
N GLY A 124 3.18 -4.63 -4.20
CA GLY A 124 2.43 -5.71 -3.54
C GLY A 124 2.05 -6.90 -4.43
N HIS A 125 2.14 -6.77 -5.75
CA HIS A 125 1.82 -7.83 -6.71
C HIS A 125 3.06 -8.44 -7.40
N LEU A 126 4.26 -8.01 -7.03
CA LEU A 126 5.51 -8.54 -7.56
C LEU A 126 6.04 -9.71 -6.71
N ALA A 127 6.76 -10.62 -7.36
CA ALA A 127 7.50 -11.69 -6.68
C ALA A 127 8.75 -11.14 -5.96
N GLY A 128 9.32 -11.94 -5.06
CA GLY A 128 10.58 -11.60 -4.37
C GLY A 128 10.44 -10.61 -3.21
N LYS A 129 9.21 -10.42 -2.70
CA LYS A 129 8.96 -9.59 -1.51
C LYS A 129 9.67 -10.16 -0.28
N VAL A 130 10.48 -9.31 0.36
CA VAL A 130 11.17 -9.60 1.61
C VAL A 130 10.50 -8.80 2.72
N ILE A 131 9.94 -9.49 3.71
CA ILE A 131 9.35 -8.85 4.90
C ILE A 131 10.39 -8.71 6.01
N VAL A 132 10.16 -7.79 6.93
CA VAL A 132 10.97 -7.62 8.15
C VAL A 132 10.38 -8.39 9.32
N PRO A 133 11.16 -8.68 10.38
CA PRO A 133 10.63 -9.21 11.62
C PRO A 133 9.45 -8.39 12.13
N THR A 134 8.46 -9.06 12.72
CA THR A 134 7.24 -8.41 13.24
C THR A 134 7.57 -7.22 14.16
N GLY A 135 8.57 -7.37 15.03
CA GLY A 135 9.03 -6.30 15.93
C GLY A 135 9.65 -5.10 15.24
N GLU A 136 10.29 -5.28 14.08
CA GLU A 136 10.84 -4.16 13.32
C GLU A 136 9.73 -3.27 12.77
N HIS A 137 8.67 -3.88 12.21
CA HIS A 137 7.54 -3.10 11.70
C HIS A 137 6.77 -2.40 12.84
N ILE A 138 6.57 -3.06 13.98
CA ILE A 138 6.00 -2.42 15.18
C ILE A 138 6.79 -1.18 15.61
N ASN A 139 8.13 -1.26 15.57
CA ASN A 139 8.97 -0.11 15.89
C ASN A 139 8.78 1.04 14.89
N ARG A 140 8.55 0.77 13.60
CA ARG A 140 8.23 1.80 12.59
C ARG A 140 6.90 2.49 12.92
N LEU A 141 5.85 1.72 13.20
CA LEU A 141 4.54 2.23 13.59
C LEU A 141 4.62 3.10 14.84
N THR A 142 5.34 2.62 15.86
CA THR A 142 5.58 3.34 17.12
C THR A 142 6.38 4.62 16.89
N ALA A 143 7.41 4.59 16.03
CA ALA A 143 8.22 5.77 15.71
C ALA A 143 7.40 6.86 14.99
N ALA A 144 6.50 6.47 14.08
CA ALA A 144 5.60 7.39 13.40
C ALA A 144 4.64 8.05 14.39
N ARG A 145 3.96 7.26 15.25
CA ARG A 145 3.10 7.76 16.31
C ARG A 145 3.85 8.70 17.25
N PHE A 146 5.03 8.28 17.74
CA PHE A 146 5.86 9.10 18.63
C PHE A 146 6.18 10.47 18.04
N GLN A 147 6.55 10.54 16.75
CA GLN A 147 6.83 11.81 16.11
C GLN A 147 5.60 12.72 16.05
N TRP A 148 4.43 12.16 15.77
CA TRP A 148 3.19 12.93 15.72
C TRP A 148 2.72 13.39 17.10
N ASP A 149 2.91 12.58 18.13
CA ASP A 149 2.67 12.97 19.53
C ASP A 149 3.56 14.16 19.92
N VAL A 150 4.85 14.14 19.56
CA VAL A 150 5.78 15.27 19.78
C VAL A 150 5.33 16.54 19.06
N MET A 151 4.68 16.42 17.90
CA MET A 151 4.15 17.55 17.13
C MET A 151 2.76 17.99 17.59
N GLY A 152 2.10 17.25 18.49
CA GLY A 152 0.70 17.47 18.85
C GLY A 152 -0.27 17.22 17.68
N CYS A 153 0.06 16.28 16.79
CA CYS A 153 -0.74 15.95 15.62
C CYS A 153 -1.51 14.64 15.81
N GLU A 154 -2.75 14.59 15.29
CA GLU A 154 -3.64 13.44 15.37
C GLU A 154 -3.63 12.61 14.06
N ASN A 155 -2.53 12.67 13.31
CA ASN A 155 -2.32 11.84 12.12
C ASN A 155 -2.62 10.37 12.41
N LEU A 156 -3.29 9.69 11.47
CA LEU A 156 -3.61 8.26 11.59
C LEU A 156 -2.49 7.39 11.02
N VAL A 157 -2.11 6.35 11.77
CA VAL A 157 -1.16 5.32 11.34
C VAL A 157 -1.94 4.15 10.71
N ILE A 158 -1.59 3.77 9.49
CA ILE A 158 -2.13 2.56 8.85
C ILE A 158 -1.00 1.53 8.77
N ALA A 159 -1.18 0.35 9.36
CA ALA A 159 -0.21 -0.74 9.26
C ALA A 159 -0.57 -1.66 8.11
N ARG A 160 0.31 -1.73 7.11
CA ARG A 160 0.20 -2.63 5.97
C ARG A 160 1.09 -3.85 6.16
N THR A 161 0.56 -5.04 5.87
CA THR A 161 1.35 -6.27 5.77
C THR A 161 1.29 -6.87 4.37
N ASP A 162 2.46 -7.28 3.88
CA ASP A 162 2.67 -7.97 2.60
C ASP A 162 2.89 -9.48 2.79
N SER A 163 2.65 -10.00 4.00
CA SER A 163 2.93 -11.39 4.38
C SER A 163 2.00 -12.43 3.75
N GLU A 164 0.96 -12.00 3.03
CA GLU A 164 0.12 -12.89 2.23
C GLU A 164 0.93 -13.53 1.09
N SER A 165 1.84 -12.78 0.49
CA SER A 165 2.65 -13.21 -0.66
C SER A 165 4.15 -12.98 -0.48
N GLY A 166 4.58 -12.35 0.61
CA GLY A 166 5.99 -12.22 1.00
C GLY A 166 6.62 -13.56 1.36
N ARG A 167 7.47 -14.11 0.48
CA ARG A 167 8.07 -15.45 0.63
C ARG A 167 9.44 -15.47 1.29
N LEU A 168 9.97 -14.30 1.63
CA LEU A 168 11.27 -14.13 2.28
C LEU A 168 11.11 -13.23 3.50
N ILE A 169 11.90 -13.47 4.56
CA ILE A 169 12.00 -12.62 5.74
C ILE A 169 13.46 -12.29 6.03
N SER A 170 13.74 -11.03 6.37
CA SER A 170 15.12 -10.53 6.52
C SER A 170 15.88 -11.14 7.70
N SER A 171 15.18 -11.60 8.73
CA SER A 171 15.80 -12.19 9.92
C SER A 171 14.83 -13.13 10.66
N ALA A 172 15.39 -14.18 11.25
CA ALA A 172 14.69 -15.13 12.11
C ALA A 172 14.71 -14.74 13.59
N ILE A 173 14.95 -13.47 13.92
CA ILE A 173 15.14 -13.03 15.31
C ILE A 173 13.84 -13.00 16.14
N ASP A 174 12.69 -12.83 15.49
CA ASP A 174 11.41 -12.64 16.17
C ASP A 174 10.63 -13.95 16.31
N ALA A 175 10.38 -14.35 17.56
CA ALA A 175 9.69 -15.59 17.88
C ALA A 175 8.28 -15.70 17.29
N ARG A 176 7.63 -14.57 17.01
CA ARG A 176 6.31 -14.53 16.37
C ARG A 176 6.34 -15.01 14.92
N ASP A 177 7.50 -14.93 14.27
CA ASP A 177 7.67 -15.32 12.87
C ASP A 177 8.08 -16.78 12.70
N HIS A 178 8.64 -17.41 13.74
CA HIS A 178 9.23 -18.75 13.66
C HIS A 178 8.28 -19.86 13.17
N GLU A 179 6.97 -19.76 13.41
CA GLU A 179 6.01 -20.77 12.93
C GLU A 179 5.88 -20.79 11.40
N PHE A 180 6.35 -19.73 10.72
CA PHE A 180 6.29 -19.57 9.27
C PHE A 180 7.65 -19.67 8.60
N ILE A 181 8.76 -19.61 9.34
CA ILE A 181 10.09 -19.71 8.75
C ILE A 181 10.34 -21.14 8.27
N LEU A 182 10.80 -21.24 7.03
CA LEU A 182 11.03 -22.48 6.34
C LEU A 182 12.50 -22.88 6.43
N GLY A 183 12.72 -24.17 6.68
CA GLY A 183 14.03 -24.81 6.72
C GLY A 183 14.01 -26.19 6.06
N VAL A 184 15.14 -26.87 6.14
CA VAL A 184 15.27 -28.27 5.71
C VAL A 184 15.19 -29.20 6.92
N ALA A 185 14.63 -30.38 6.72
CA ALA A 185 14.60 -31.47 7.70
C ALA A 185 15.51 -32.66 7.31
N ASP A 186 16.32 -32.49 6.26
CA ASP A 186 17.28 -33.47 5.77
C ASP A 186 18.71 -32.95 6.00
N PRO A 187 19.52 -33.61 6.84
CA PRO A 187 20.88 -33.18 7.15
C PRO A 187 21.89 -33.37 6.02
N SER A 188 21.51 -34.09 4.94
CA SER A 188 22.38 -34.29 3.78
C SER A 188 22.38 -33.13 2.78
N ILE A 189 21.46 -32.16 2.95
CA ILE A 189 21.33 -31.03 2.05
C ILE A 189 22.38 -29.97 2.40
N GLU A 190 23.23 -29.65 1.43
CA GLU A 190 24.24 -28.60 1.54
C GLU A 190 23.61 -27.19 1.54
N PRO A 191 24.20 -26.22 2.26
CA PRO A 191 23.74 -24.83 2.26
C PRO A 191 23.73 -24.21 0.85
N LEU A 192 22.59 -23.62 0.46
CA LEU A 192 22.38 -23.02 -0.86
C LEU A 192 23.42 -21.93 -1.15
N ALA A 193 23.63 -21.02 -0.19
CA ALA A 193 24.57 -19.90 -0.35
C ALA A 193 26.01 -20.37 -0.55
N GLU A 194 26.45 -21.42 0.16
CA GLU A 194 27.80 -21.98 0.00
C GLU A 194 27.98 -22.61 -1.38
N ALA A 195 26.97 -23.35 -1.85
CA ALA A 195 27.00 -23.95 -3.19
C ALA A 195 27.08 -22.88 -4.30
N ILE A 196 26.30 -21.79 -4.19
CA ILE A 196 26.34 -20.67 -5.13
C ILE A 196 27.73 -19.99 -5.12
N GLN A 197 28.28 -19.67 -3.94
CA GLN A 197 29.61 -19.05 -3.83
C GLN A 197 30.72 -19.96 -4.39
N ALA A 198 30.61 -21.28 -4.18
CA ALA A 198 31.51 -22.25 -4.76
C ALA A 198 31.40 -22.32 -6.30
N MET A 199 30.20 -22.14 -6.87
CA MET A 199 30.02 -22.03 -8.32
C MET A 199 30.63 -20.75 -8.88
N GLU A 200 30.42 -19.61 -8.22
CA GLU A 200 31.00 -18.32 -8.62
C GLU A 200 32.53 -18.33 -8.62
N SER A 201 33.13 -18.85 -7.55
CA SER A 201 34.60 -18.94 -7.45
C SER A 201 35.22 -19.83 -8.53
N LYS A 202 34.44 -20.74 -9.13
CA LYS A 202 34.83 -21.58 -10.27
C LYS A 202 34.49 -20.96 -11.63
N GLY A 203 33.97 -19.74 -11.67
CA GLY A 203 33.66 -19.01 -12.91
C GLY A 203 32.30 -19.34 -13.52
N ALA A 204 31.34 -19.87 -12.75
CA ALA A 204 29.98 -20.06 -13.24
C ALA A 204 29.34 -18.72 -13.64
N THR A 205 28.61 -18.73 -14.76
CA THR A 205 27.88 -17.56 -15.27
C THR A 205 26.55 -17.38 -14.53
N GLY A 206 25.99 -16.16 -14.58
CA GLY A 206 24.67 -15.87 -14.01
C GLY A 206 23.57 -16.86 -14.40
N PRO A 207 23.39 -17.22 -15.68
CA PRO A 207 22.40 -18.21 -16.10
C PRO A 207 22.63 -19.62 -15.53
N GLN A 208 23.88 -20.02 -15.30
CA GLN A 208 24.18 -21.33 -14.69
C GLN A 208 23.83 -21.34 -13.20
N ILE A 209 24.09 -20.23 -12.50
CA ILE A 209 23.73 -20.05 -11.09
C ILE A 209 22.20 -20.04 -10.94
N ASP A 210 21.50 -19.28 -11.77
CA ASP A 210 20.03 -19.21 -11.78
C ASP A 210 19.40 -20.59 -12.04
N ALA A 211 19.90 -21.33 -13.03
CA ALA A 211 19.44 -22.69 -13.32
C ALA A 211 19.71 -23.66 -12.15
N PHE A 212 20.85 -23.53 -11.47
CA PHE A 212 21.17 -24.31 -10.28
C PHE A 212 20.22 -23.98 -9.12
N GLU A 213 20.03 -22.70 -8.81
CA GLU A 213 19.17 -22.25 -7.72
C GLU A 213 17.70 -22.67 -7.96
N ALA A 214 17.19 -22.47 -9.17
CA ALA A 214 15.84 -22.92 -9.55
C ALA A 214 15.68 -24.43 -9.39
N LYS A 215 16.69 -25.23 -9.76
CA LYS A 215 16.68 -26.68 -9.56
C LYS A 215 16.74 -27.04 -8.07
N TRP A 216 17.59 -26.37 -7.30
CA TRP A 216 17.74 -26.58 -5.86
C TRP A 216 16.42 -26.32 -5.12
N ILE A 217 15.76 -25.19 -5.41
CA ILE A 217 14.46 -24.83 -4.83
C ILE A 217 13.38 -25.86 -5.19
N LYS A 218 13.39 -26.36 -6.43
CA LYS A 218 12.41 -27.36 -6.89
C LYS A 218 12.60 -28.74 -6.24
N GLN A 219 13.84 -29.13 -5.97
CA GLN A 219 14.17 -30.45 -5.43
C GLN A 219 14.18 -30.49 -3.90
N THR A 220 14.49 -29.36 -3.26
CA THR A 220 14.58 -29.26 -1.81
C THR A 220 13.23 -28.99 -1.18
N LYS A 221 12.75 -29.92 -0.36
CA LYS A 221 11.50 -29.73 0.39
C LYS A 221 11.72 -28.82 1.58
N LEU A 222 11.24 -27.58 1.47
CA LEU A 222 11.20 -26.62 2.57
C LEU A 222 9.96 -26.84 3.45
N VAL A 223 10.16 -26.89 4.76
CA VAL A 223 9.11 -27.14 5.77
C VAL A 223 9.26 -26.19 6.95
N THR A 224 8.21 -26.00 7.74
CA THR A 224 8.36 -25.34 9.05
C THR A 224 8.93 -26.34 10.07
N PHE A 225 9.38 -25.83 11.22
CA PHE A 225 9.83 -26.71 12.31
C PHE A 225 8.74 -27.68 12.76
N ASP A 226 7.48 -27.22 12.88
CA ASP A 226 6.38 -28.08 13.33
C ASP A 226 6.10 -29.21 12.33
N ASP A 227 6.13 -28.92 11.03
CA ASP A 227 5.98 -29.95 9.99
C ASP A 227 7.12 -30.97 10.05
N ALA A 228 8.36 -30.51 10.28
CA ALA A 228 9.51 -31.37 10.46
C ALA A 228 9.38 -32.25 11.71
N ALA A 229 8.92 -31.67 12.83
CA ALA A 229 8.71 -32.39 14.08
C ALA A 229 7.62 -33.45 13.95
N VAL A 230 6.47 -33.13 13.35
CA VAL A 230 5.39 -34.08 13.09
C VAL A 230 5.87 -35.22 12.20
N ALA A 231 6.53 -34.92 11.07
CA ALA A 231 7.04 -35.95 10.16
C ALA A 231 8.09 -36.85 10.83
N HIS A 232 8.93 -36.28 11.71
CA HIS A 232 9.92 -37.03 12.48
C HIS A 232 9.26 -37.97 13.51
N MET A 233 8.27 -37.50 14.25
CA MET A 233 7.50 -38.32 15.20
C MET A 233 6.77 -39.46 14.48
N GLN A 234 6.17 -39.20 13.32
CA GLN A 234 5.53 -40.24 12.49
C GLN A 234 6.53 -41.31 12.05
N LYS A 235 7.72 -40.92 11.56
CA LYS A 235 8.79 -41.86 11.19
C LYS A 235 9.26 -42.73 12.37
N GLN A 236 9.14 -42.24 13.59
CA GLN A 236 9.50 -42.97 14.80
C GLN A 236 8.37 -43.85 15.36
N GLY A 237 7.20 -43.85 14.72
CA GLY A 237 6.03 -44.60 15.16
C GLY A 237 5.43 -44.05 16.46
N ILE A 238 5.52 -42.74 16.71
CA ILE A 238 4.80 -42.09 17.81
C ILE A 238 3.29 -42.10 17.51
N GLY A 239 2.48 -42.41 18.52
CA GLY A 239 1.02 -42.44 18.40
C GLY A 239 0.42 -41.09 17.98
N GLN A 240 -0.68 -41.15 17.20
CA GLN A 240 -1.34 -39.96 16.65
C GLN A 240 -1.91 -39.05 17.74
N ASP A 241 -2.35 -39.63 18.86
CA ASP A 241 -2.78 -38.93 20.07
C ASP A 241 -1.69 -37.97 20.59
N ARG A 242 -0.45 -38.47 20.75
CA ARG A 242 0.69 -37.69 21.22
C ARG A 242 1.14 -36.62 20.21
N ILE A 243 1.05 -36.92 18.92
CA ILE A 243 1.32 -35.94 17.86
C ILE A 243 0.27 -34.82 17.90
N SER A 244 -1.00 -35.16 18.10
CA SER A 244 -2.07 -34.19 18.25
C SER A 244 -1.90 -33.32 19.49
N GLU A 245 -1.39 -33.85 20.61
CA GLU A 245 -1.02 -33.05 21.78
C GLU A 245 0.09 -32.03 21.48
N TYR A 246 1.14 -32.43 20.74
CA TYR A 246 2.18 -31.51 20.28
C TYR A 246 1.61 -30.37 19.42
N VAL A 247 0.82 -30.71 18.40
CA VAL A 247 0.21 -29.73 17.49
C VAL A 247 -0.75 -28.80 18.23
N HIS A 248 -1.53 -29.32 19.18
CA HIS A 248 -2.42 -28.51 19.99
C HIS A 248 -1.61 -27.52 20.85
N ALA A 249 -0.55 -27.98 21.51
CA ALA A 249 0.30 -27.13 22.34
C ALA A 249 0.97 -26.01 21.53
N THR A 250 1.45 -26.29 20.31
CA THR A 250 2.03 -25.24 19.45
C THR A 250 0.98 -24.30 18.86
N SER A 251 -0.24 -24.77 18.60
CA SER A 251 -1.35 -23.89 18.17
C SER A 251 -1.84 -22.94 19.27
N LYS A 252 -1.72 -23.34 20.54
CA LYS A 252 -2.15 -22.55 21.69
C LYS A 252 -1.17 -21.43 22.03
N ASP A 253 0.13 -21.62 21.74
CA ASP A 253 1.17 -20.60 21.86
C ASP A 253 1.83 -20.37 20.49
N PRO A 254 1.15 -19.65 19.56
CA PRO A 254 1.69 -19.41 18.22
C PRO A 254 2.98 -18.58 18.24
N ASN A 255 3.27 -17.88 19.34
CA ASN A 255 4.48 -17.07 19.53
C ASN A 255 5.62 -17.87 20.19
N MET A 256 5.46 -19.18 20.36
CA MET A 256 6.49 -20.04 20.91
C MET A 256 7.76 -19.99 20.05
N GLY A 257 8.86 -19.53 20.63
CA GLY A 257 10.16 -19.48 19.97
C GLY A 257 10.71 -20.87 19.61
N ILE A 258 11.62 -20.93 18.64
CA ILE A 258 12.15 -22.18 18.08
C ILE A 258 12.83 -23.04 19.16
N THR A 259 13.52 -22.42 20.13
CA THR A 259 14.14 -23.12 21.26
C THR A 259 13.10 -23.88 22.08
N ARG A 260 11.98 -23.23 22.42
CA ARG A 260 10.89 -23.87 23.19
C ARG A 260 10.16 -24.92 22.36
N ARG A 261 9.97 -24.69 21.05
CA ARG A 261 9.40 -25.68 20.13
C ARG A 261 10.27 -26.94 20.05
N ARG A 262 11.60 -26.80 19.97
CA ARG A 262 12.55 -27.93 20.01
C ARG A 262 12.47 -28.70 21.32
N THR A 263 12.47 -27.99 22.45
CA THR A 263 12.29 -28.59 23.77
C THR A 263 10.97 -29.36 23.84
N LEU A 264 9.86 -28.77 23.39
CA LEU A 264 8.55 -29.41 23.37
C LEU A 264 8.56 -30.67 22.50
N ALA A 265 9.08 -30.60 21.27
CA ALA A 265 9.18 -31.74 20.38
C ALA A 265 10.01 -32.90 20.98
N ALA A 266 11.06 -32.59 21.73
CA ALA A 266 11.90 -33.59 22.41
C ALA A 266 11.17 -34.36 23.54
N HIS A 267 10.05 -33.84 24.06
CA HIS A 267 9.22 -34.60 25.03
C HIS A 267 8.43 -35.74 24.35
N TYR A 268 8.16 -35.60 23.05
CA TYR A 268 7.36 -36.56 22.28
C TYR A 268 8.22 -37.47 21.40
N ALA A 269 9.24 -36.92 20.76
CA ALA A 269 10.14 -37.68 19.88
C ALA A 269 11.15 -38.54 20.66
N LYS A 270 11.55 -39.68 20.07
CA LYS A 270 12.59 -40.58 20.61
C LYS A 270 14.01 -40.03 20.41
N THR A 271 14.21 -39.21 19.38
CA THR A 271 15.52 -38.57 19.08
C THR A 271 15.30 -37.12 18.66
N PRO A 272 16.32 -36.24 18.77
CA PRO A 272 16.20 -34.84 18.39
C PRO A 272 15.72 -34.65 16.95
N VAL A 273 14.78 -33.71 16.74
CA VAL A 273 14.32 -33.31 15.41
C VAL A 273 15.40 -32.47 14.73
N TYR A 274 15.93 -32.97 13.61
CA TYR A 274 16.80 -32.16 12.75
C TYR A 274 15.95 -31.12 12.00
N PHE A 275 16.37 -29.86 12.07
CA PHE A 275 15.77 -28.76 11.34
C PHE A 275 16.80 -27.65 11.21
N ASN A 276 17.00 -27.13 10.00
CA ASN A 276 17.91 -26.02 9.75
C ASN A 276 17.32 -25.03 8.74
N TRP A 277 17.02 -23.82 9.19
CA TRP A 277 16.51 -22.72 8.36
C TRP A 277 17.62 -21.82 7.78
N ASP A 278 18.90 -22.06 8.12
CA ASP A 278 20.04 -21.32 7.58
C ASP A 278 20.53 -21.93 6.26
N VAL A 279 20.33 -23.24 6.07
CA VAL A 279 20.64 -23.99 4.83
C VAL A 279 19.98 -23.39 3.58
N PRO A 280 18.67 -23.07 3.57
CA PRO A 280 18.00 -22.52 2.40
C PRO A 280 18.18 -21.01 2.22
N ARG A 281 18.98 -20.30 3.03
CA ARG A 281 19.03 -18.84 2.93
C ARG A 281 19.48 -18.37 1.56
N THR A 282 18.90 -17.26 1.11
CA THR A 282 19.29 -16.61 -0.14
C THR A 282 20.72 -16.08 -0.04
N ARG A 283 21.29 -15.66 -1.17
CA ARG A 283 22.62 -15.05 -1.23
C ARG A 283 22.76 -13.81 -0.33
N GLU A 284 21.69 -13.03 -0.20
CA GLU A 284 21.61 -11.84 0.65
C GLU A 284 21.45 -12.19 2.15
N GLY A 285 21.23 -13.47 2.46
CA GLY A 285 21.02 -13.96 3.82
C GLY A 285 19.57 -14.00 4.28
N TYR A 286 18.60 -13.83 3.37
CA TYR A 286 17.18 -13.87 3.73
C TYR A 286 16.70 -15.29 3.99
N TYR A 287 15.80 -15.43 4.96
CA TYR A 287 15.16 -16.70 5.30
C TYR A 287 13.93 -16.91 4.42
N HIS A 288 13.63 -18.16 4.04
CA HIS A 288 12.37 -18.49 3.40
C HIS A 288 11.21 -18.42 4.40
N PHE A 289 10.08 -17.89 3.95
CA PHE A 289 8.89 -17.65 4.77
C PHE A 289 7.65 -18.25 4.11
N ARG A 290 6.83 -18.93 4.92
CA ARG A 290 5.52 -19.46 4.52
C ARG A 290 4.51 -18.33 4.47
N ALA A 291 4.43 -17.69 3.31
CA ALA A 291 3.43 -16.68 3.01
C ALA A 291 2.00 -17.26 3.06
N GLY A 292 1.03 -16.37 3.24
CA GLY A 292 -0.39 -16.66 3.09
C GLY A 292 -1.26 -15.92 4.10
N MET A 293 -2.57 -16.04 3.96
CA MET A 293 -3.54 -15.33 4.83
C MET A 293 -3.36 -15.63 6.32
N LYS A 294 -2.90 -16.84 6.69
CA LYS A 294 -2.59 -17.17 8.09
C LYS A 294 -1.47 -16.29 8.65
N ALA A 295 -0.38 -16.12 7.90
CA ALA A 295 0.75 -15.29 8.30
C ALA A 295 0.36 -13.80 8.32
N ALA A 296 -0.32 -13.35 7.26
CA ALA A 296 -0.81 -11.97 7.16
C ALA A 296 -1.77 -11.60 8.29
N THR A 297 -2.75 -12.45 8.60
CA THR A 297 -3.70 -12.21 9.70
C THR A 297 -2.99 -12.14 11.05
N LYS A 298 -2.05 -13.07 11.32
CA LYS A 298 -1.28 -13.05 12.58
C LYS A 298 -0.48 -11.76 12.74
N ARG A 299 0.17 -11.29 11.66
CA ARG A 299 0.93 -10.03 11.67
C ARG A 299 0.03 -8.81 11.81
N ALA A 300 -1.10 -8.78 11.10
CA ALA A 300 -2.10 -7.72 11.25
C ALA A 300 -2.59 -7.61 12.70
N LEU A 301 -2.89 -8.74 13.37
CA LEU A 301 -3.24 -8.77 14.79
C LEU A 301 -2.10 -8.24 15.69
N ALA A 302 -0.85 -8.55 15.37
CA ALA A 302 0.30 -8.03 16.10
C ALA A 302 0.51 -6.51 15.91
N PHE A 303 0.11 -5.96 14.76
CA PHE A 303 0.21 -4.53 14.42
C PHE A 303 -0.97 -3.71 14.94
N ALA A 304 -2.12 -4.35 15.22
CA ALA A 304 -3.36 -3.70 15.61
C ALA A 304 -3.25 -2.74 16.83
N PRO A 305 -2.46 -3.03 17.88
CA PRO A 305 -2.30 -2.10 19.00
C PRO A 305 -1.50 -0.83 18.68
N TYR A 306 -0.77 -0.83 17.57
CA TYR A 306 0.19 0.22 17.19
C TYR A 306 -0.27 1.02 15.97
N SER A 307 -1.47 0.76 15.48
CA SER A 307 -2.02 1.37 14.27
C SER A 307 -3.50 1.70 14.46
N ASP A 308 -3.96 2.74 13.77
CA ASP A 308 -5.37 3.14 13.77
C ASP A 308 -6.17 2.25 12.82
N LEU A 309 -5.60 1.92 11.65
CA LEU A 309 -6.17 1.00 10.66
C LEU A 309 -5.19 -0.10 10.25
N LEU A 310 -5.72 -1.24 9.80
CA LEU A 310 -4.95 -2.35 9.25
C LEU A 310 -5.20 -2.55 7.76
N TRP A 311 -4.16 -2.88 7.01
CA TRP A 311 -4.20 -3.24 5.60
C TRP A 311 -3.46 -4.56 5.39
N VAL A 312 -4.15 -5.59 4.91
CA VAL A 312 -3.48 -6.78 4.36
C VAL A 312 -3.50 -6.67 2.84
N GLU A 313 -2.34 -6.66 2.21
CA GLU A 313 -2.29 -6.72 0.74
C GLU A 313 -2.69 -8.13 0.27
N THR A 314 -3.66 -8.21 -0.64
CA THR A 314 -4.20 -9.47 -1.15
C THR A 314 -3.85 -9.69 -2.61
N GLY A 315 -3.60 -10.95 -3.00
CA GLY A 315 -3.32 -11.31 -4.39
C GLY A 315 -4.52 -11.25 -5.35
N ASP A 316 -5.75 -11.38 -4.84
CA ASP A 316 -6.98 -11.44 -5.65
C ASP A 316 -8.14 -10.66 -4.99
N PRO A 317 -9.09 -10.11 -5.77
CA PRO A 317 -10.29 -9.45 -5.25
C PRO A 317 -11.33 -10.50 -4.85
N ASN A 318 -11.30 -10.95 -3.59
CA ASN A 318 -12.21 -11.99 -3.08
C ASN A 318 -12.93 -11.55 -1.80
N VAL A 319 -14.26 -11.47 -1.87
CA VAL A 319 -15.12 -11.02 -0.76
C VAL A 319 -15.04 -11.96 0.45
N GLU A 320 -14.97 -13.28 0.23
CA GLU A 320 -14.93 -14.25 1.33
C GLU A 320 -13.58 -14.21 2.07
N VAL A 321 -12.48 -14.02 1.32
CA VAL A 321 -11.15 -13.83 1.91
C VAL A 321 -11.12 -12.54 2.75
N ALA A 322 -11.69 -11.45 2.23
CA ALA A 322 -11.82 -10.20 2.97
C ALA A 322 -12.69 -10.36 4.22
N ALA A 323 -13.85 -11.02 4.12
CA ALA A 323 -14.74 -11.29 5.25
C ALA A 323 -14.07 -12.14 6.33
N THR A 324 -13.36 -13.20 5.94
CA THR A 324 -12.61 -14.05 6.87
C THR A 324 -11.55 -13.25 7.62
N LEU A 325 -10.80 -12.39 6.92
CA LEU A 325 -9.83 -11.50 7.54
C LEU A 325 -10.49 -10.51 8.50
N GLY A 326 -11.57 -9.85 8.07
CA GLY A 326 -12.27 -8.84 8.87
C GLY A 326 -12.78 -9.42 10.18
N ARG A 327 -13.46 -10.57 10.12
CA ARG A 327 -13.97 -11.29 11.29
C ARG A 327 -12.85 -11.74 12.23
N ALA A 328 -11.75 -12.27 11.69
CA ALA A 328 -10.61 -12.70 12.51
C ALA A 328 -9.95 -11.53 13.26
N VAL A 329 -9.85 -10.36 12.63
CA VAL A 329 -9.38 -9.14 13.29
C VAL A 329 -10.37 -8.70 14.37
N HIS A 330 -11.66 -8.64 14.06
CA HIS A 330 -12.70 -8.15 14.97
C HIS A 330 -12.99 -9.06 16.16
N GLU A 331 -12.68 -10.35 16.06
CA GLU A 331 -12.70 -11.27 17.22
C GLU A 331 -11.76 -10.80 18.33
N HIS A 332 -10.63 -10.17 17.97
CA HIS A 332 -9.63 -9.66 18.91
C HIS A 332 -9.73 -8.14 19.13
N PHE A 333 -10.14 -7.40 18.10
CA PHE A 333 -10.23 -5.95 18.09
C PHE A 333 -11.55 -5.49 17.42
N PRO A 334 -12.68 -5.53 18.14
CA PRO A 334 -14.03 -5.37 17.55
C PRO A 334 -14.26 -4.09 16.74
N ASN A 335 -13.53 -3.01 17.05
CA ASN A 335 -13.68 -1.70 16.41
C ASN A 335 -12.48 -1.36 15.50
N LYS A 336 -11.61 -2.32 15.16
CA LYS A 336 -10.44 -2.04 14.33
C LYS A 336 -10.87 -1.77 12.89
N ALA A 337 -10.62 -0.56 12.42
CA ALA A 337 -10.86 -0.18 11.04
C ALA A 337 -9.87 -0.87 10.09
N LEU A 338 -10.37 -1.29 8.93
CA LEU A 338 -9.60 -1.99 7.90
C LEU A 338 -9.53 -1.17 6.61
N VAL A 339 -8.46 -1.38 5.88
CA VAL A 339 -8.19 -0.78 4.56
C VAL A 339 -8.13 -1.88 3.51
N TYR A 340 -8.76 -1.63 2.35
CA TYR A 340 -8.68 -2.53 1.21
C TYR A 340 -8.14 -1.81 -0.04
N ASN A 341 -7.14 -2.41 -0.67
CA ASN A 341 -6.65 -1.97 -1.97
C ASN A 341 -7.44 -2.68 -3.08
N LEU A 342 -8.33 -1.94 -3.75
CA LEU A 342 -9.01 -2.35 -4.97
C LEU A 342 -8.01 -2.29 -6.14
N SER A 343 -7.05 -3.20 -6.13
CA SER A 343 -5.86 -3.12 -6.96
C SER A 343 -6.22 -3.10 -8.45
N PRO A 344 -5.68 -2.14 -9.24
CA PRO A 344 -5.80 -2.16 -10.70
C PRO A 344 -4.88 -3.22 -11.34
N SER A 345 -4.02 -3.89 -10.55
CA SER A 345 -3.26 -5.06 -11.01
C SER A 345 -4.12 -6.32 -11.10
N PHE A 346 -5.29 -6.35 -10.44
CA PHE A 346 -6.26 -7.42 -10.63
C PHE A 346 -6.90 -7.33 -12.01
N ASN A 347 -7.12 -8.48 -12.65
CA ASN A 347 -7.94 -8.53 -13.85
C ASN A 347 -9.42 -8.64 -13.46
N TRP A 348 -10.02 -7.53 -13.02
CA TRP A 348 -11.41 -7.48 -12.53
C TRP A 348 -12.42 -8.12 -13.50
N MET A 349 -12.17 -8.08 -14.82
CA MET A 349 -13.04 -8.70 -15.83
C MET A 349 -12.93 -10.23 -15.87
N ALA A 350 -11.80 -10.80 -15.45
CA ALA A 350 -11.54 -12.24 -15.48
C ALA A 350 -11.81 -12.95 -14.14
N HIS A 351 -12.05 -12.22 -13.05
CA HIS A 351 -12.30 -12.79 -11.72
C HIS A 351 -13.73 -13.30 -11.50
N GLY A 352 -14.53 -13.43 -12.57
CA GLY A 352 -15.85 -14.08 -12.51
C GLY A 352 -16.95 -13.25 -11.86
N PHE A 353 -16.77 -11.94 -11.72
CA PHE A 353 -17.84 -11.06 -11.25
C PHE A 353 -18.97 -10.93 -12.27
N THR A 354 -20.21 -10.93 -11.79
CA THR A 354 -21.35 -10.41 -12.56
C THR A 354 -21.39 -8.89 -12.41
N PRO A 355 -22.13 -8.16 -13.26
CA PRO A 355 -22.31 -6.72 -13.09
C PRO A 355 -22.81 -6.34 -11.68
N GLU A 356 -23.67 -7.17 -11.09
CA GLU A 356 -24.24 -6.95 -9.75
C GLU A 356 -23.19 -7.16 -8.66
N THR A 357 -22.41 -8.25 -8.72
CA THR A 357 -21.41 -8.54 -7.68
C THR A 357 -20.18 -7.65 -7.79
N LEU A 358 -19.81 -7.22 -9.01
CA LEU A 358 -18.78 -6.20 -9.20
C LEU A 358 -19.22 -4.87 -8.59
N LYS A 359 -20.48 -4.49 -8.82
CA LYS A 359 -21.05 -3.28 -8.21
C LYS A 359 -21.07 -3.41 -6.70
N SER A 360 -21.54 -4.53 -6.14
CA SER A 360 -21.72 -4.65 -4.69
C SER A 360 -20.40 -4.81 -3.89
N PHE A 361 -19.29 -5.21 -4.54
CA PHE A 361 -18.02 -5.55 -3.90
C PHE A 361 -17.60 -4.61 -2.76
N ILE A 362 -17.54 -3.30 -3.04
CA ILE A 362 -17.13 -2.27 -2.07
C ILE A 362 -18.01 -2.30 -0.82
N TRP A 363 -19.33 -2.37 -1.01
CA TRP A 363 -20.31 -2.36 0.07
C TRP A 363 -20.37 -3.69 0.82
N ASP A 364 -20.05 -4.79 0.15
CA ASP A 364 -20.02 -6.10 0.79
C ASP A 364 -18.84 -6.22 1.75
N ILE A 365 -17.64 -5.80 1.35
CA ILE A 365 -16.49 -5.82 2.27
C ILE A 365 -16.57 -4.69 3.31
N ALA A 366 -17.26 -3.58 3.04
CA ALA A 366 -17.47 -2.54 4.04
C ALA A 366 -18.21 -3.06 5.28
N LYS A 367 -19.13 -4.02 5.12
CA LYS A 367 -19.85 -4.69 6.24
C LYS A 367 -18.91 -5.45 7.17
N GLU A 368 -17.73 -5.84 6.68
CA GLU A 368 -16.71 -6.61 7.41
C GLU A 368 -15.61 -5.71 8.00
N GLY A 369 -15.81 -4.38 8.00
CA GLY A 369 -14.89 -3.41 8.62
C GLY A 369 -13.93 -2.68 7.68
N PHE A 370 -13.99 -2.94 6.37
CA PHE A 370 -13.18 -2.23 5.37
C PHE A 370 -13.74 -0.85 5.07
N VAL A 371 -13.52 0.07 6.02
CA VAL A 371 -14.05 1.44 6.00
C VAL A 371 -13.29 2.38 5.07
N LEU A 372 -12.04 2.05 4.74
CA LEU A 372 -11.25 2.78 3.75
C LEU A 372 -10.93 1.85 2.57
N GLN A 373 -11.34 2.23 1.38
CA GLN A 373 -11.08 1.46 0.17
C GLN A 373 -10.55 2.37 -0.93
N LEU A 374 -9.49 1.95 -1.60
CA LEU A 374 -8.77 2.78 -2.56
C LEU A 374 -8.40 1.99 -3.81
N VAL A 375 -8.37 2.66 -4.96
CA VAL A 375 -7.78 2.12 -6.20
C VAL A 375 -6.43 2.83 -6.38
N SER A 376 -5.35 2.13 -6.06
CA SER A 376 -4.02 2.73 -5.93
C SER A 376 -3.55 3.53 -7.16
N LEU A 377 -3.85 3.07 -8.38
CA LEU A 377 -3.39 3.67 -9.65
C LEU A 377 -4.52 4.19 -10.55
N ALA A 378 -5.73 4.44 -10.02
CA ALA A 378 -6.85 4.93 -10.82
C ALA A 378 -6.51 6.23 -11.58
N GLY A 379 -5.80 7.16 -10.92
CA GLY A 379 -5.35 8.40 -11.54
C GLY A 379 -4.47 8.15 -12.77
N LEU A 380 -3.44 7.32 -12.62
CA LEU A 380 -2.53 6.95 -13.71
C LEU A 380 -3.30 6.34 -14.90
N HIS A 381 -4.10 5.30 -14.65
CA HIS A 381 -4.79 4.60 -15.74
C HIS A 381 -5.85 5.47 -16.42
N SER A 382 -6.60 6.28 -15.66
CA SER A 382 -7.59 7.19 -16.23
C SER A 382 -6.96 8.25 -17.14
N THR A 383 -5.84 8.86 -16.71
CA THR A 383 -5.07 9.81 -17.53
C THR A 383 -4.48 9.13 -18.77
N ALA A 384 -3.84 7.96 -18.61
CA ALA A 384 -3.25 7.24 -19.73
C ALA A 384 -4.30 6.84 -20.78
N ALA A 385 -5.49 6.38 -20.35
CA ALA A 385 -6.57 5.98 -21.24
C ALA A 385 -7.03 7.15 -22.13
N ILE A 386 -7.41 8.29 -21.53
CA ILE A 386 -7.90 9.44 -22.30
C ILE A 386 -6.79 10.07 -23.16
N SER A 387 -5.55 10.13 -22.67
CA SER A 387 -4.42 10.62 -23.47
C SER A 387 -4.15 9.73 -24.68
N CYS A 388 -4.27 8.41 -24.53
CA CYS A 388 -4.09 7.45 -25.62
C CYS A 388 -5.17 7.61 -26.69
N GLU A 389 -6.44 7.69 -26.27
CA GLU A 389 -7.57 7.86 -27.17
C GLU A 389 -7.50 9.21 -27.91
N LEU A 390 -7.33 10.31 -27.16
CA LEU A 390 -7.25 11.65 -27.75
C LEU A 390 -6.07 11.77 -28.72
N ALA A 391 -4.87 11.30 -28.36
CA ALA A 391 -3.70 11.41 -29.24
C ALA A 391 -3.89 10.66 -30.56
N ARG A 392 -4.54 9.48 -30.52
CA ARG A 392 -4.84 8.69 -31.73
C ARG A 392 -5.81 9.43 -32.65
N HIS A 393 -6.92 9.91 -32.11
CA HIS A 393 -7.94 10.61 -32.91
C HIS A 393 -7.49 12.01 -33.34
N PHE A 394 -6.73 12.72 -32.52
CA PHE A 394 -6.23 14.05 -32.87
C PHE A 394 -5.27 14.00 -34.06
N LYS A 395 -4.51 12.91 -34.21
CA LYS A 395 -3.63 12.69 -35.37
C LYS A 395 -4.40 12.66 -36.70
N THR A 396 -5.61 12.11 -36.73
CA THR A 396 -6.39 11.94 -37.97
C THR A 396 -7.48 12.99 -38.15
N ASP A 397 -8.14 13.38 -37.06
CA ASP A 397 -9.37 14.18 -37.07
C ASP A 397 -9.12 15.62 -36.57
N GLY A 398 -7.91 15.93 -36.10
CA GLY A 398 -7.52 17.25 -35.61
C GLY A 398 -8.47 17.78 -34.52
N MET A 399 -8.90 19.03 -34.66
CA MET A 399 -9.78 19.69 -33.69
C MET A 399 -11.13 18.99 -33.47
N LYS A 400 -11.62 18.20 -34.44
CA LYS A 400 -12.84 17.43 -34.26
C LYS A 400 -12.67 16.42 -33.10
N ALA A 401 -11.52 15.77 -32.98
CA ALA A 401 -11.24 14.85 -31.87
C ALA A 401 -11.30 15.57 -30.52
N TYR A 402 -10.71 16.77 -30.41
CA TYR A 402 -10.76 17.57 -29.18
C TYR A 402 -12.20 17.96 -28.82
N VAL A 403 -12.96 18.48 -29.79
CA VAL A 403 -14.37 18.86 -29.55
C VAL A 403 -15.20 17.66 -29.13
N ASP A 404 -15.02 16.51 -29.78
CA ASP A 404 -15.84 15.32 -29.55
C ASP A 404 -15.51 14.61 -28.24
N LEU A 405 -14.22 14.39 -27.97
CA LEU A 405 -13.76 13.59 -26.83
C LEU A 405 -13.59 14.43 -25.56
N VAL A 406 -13.27 15.71 -25.67
CA VAL A 406 -12.97 16.59 -24.52
C VAL A 406 -14.07 17.62 -24.31
N GLN A 407 -14.16 18.64 -25.16
CA GLN A 407 -14.98 19.83 -24.88
C GLN A 407 -16.48 19.49 -24.76
N ARG A 408 -17.02 18.67 -25.66
CA ARG A 408 -18.43 18.25 -25.58
C ARG A 408 -18.69 17.38 -24.36
N ARG A 409 -17.75 16.50 -23.99
CA ARG A 409 -17.86 15.65 -22.81
C ARG A 409 -17.80 16.46 -21.53
N GLU A 410 -16.90 17.45 -21.43
CA GLU A 410 -16.86 18.39 -20.30
C GLU A 410 -18.19 19.12 -20.13
N LYS A 411 -18.80 19.60 -21.23
CA LYS A 411 -20.12 20.24 -21.20
C LYS A 411 -21.23 19.27 -20.75
N GLN A 412 -21.22 18.03 -21.24
CA GLN A 412 -22.22 17.00 -20.88
C GLN A 412 -22.10 16.56 -19.41
N LEU A 413 -20.88 16.46 -18.89
CA LEU A 413 -20.60 16.05 -17.52
C LEU A 413 -20.75 17.20 -16.51
N GLY A 414 -20.83 18.45 -16.98
CA GLY A 414 -20.81 19.63 -16.11
C GLY A 414 -19.45 19.85 -15.44
N CYS A 415 -18.35 19.50 -16.13
CA CYS A 415 -16.99 19.67 -15.63
C CYS A 415 -16.68 21.16 -15.43
N ASP A 416 -16.30 21.56 -14.22
CA ASP A 416 -16.05 22.97 -13.88
C ASP A 416 -14.79 23.55 -14.58
N VAL A 417 -13.88 22.68 -15.03
CA VAL A 417 -12.67 23.02 -15.79
C VAL A 417 -13.00 23.56 -17.19
N LEU A 418 -14.19 23.31 -17.73
CA LEU A 418 -14.61 23.86 -19.04
C LEU A 418 -14.43 25.40 -19.06
N THR A 419 -14.76 26.06 -17.95
CA THR A 419 -14.41 27.46 -17.68
C THR A 419 -13.10 27.54 -16.89
N HIS A 420 -11.97 27.30 -17.58
CA HIS A 420 -10.67 27.09 -16.96
C HIS A 420 -10.08 28.34 -16.28
N GLN A 421 -10.41 29.56 -16.71
CA GLN A 421 -9.97 30.81 -16.04
C GLN A 421 -10.75 31.03 -14.75
N LYS A 422 -12.07 30.82 -14.78
CA LYS A 422 -12.87 30.80 -13.56
C LYS A 422 -12.40 29.68 -12.62
N TRP A 423 -12.13 28.49 -13.15
CA TRP A 423 -11.67 27.35 -12.38
C TRP A 423 -10.30 27.59 -11.74
N SER A 424 -9.35 28.17 -12.46
CA SER A 424 -7.99 28.47 -11.97
C SER A 424 -7.97 29.56 -10.89
N GLY A 425 -9.06 30.31 -10.73
CA GLY A 425 -9.19 31.35 -9.72
C GLY A 425 -8.84 32.74 -10.21
N ALA A 426 -8.88 33.00 -11.53
CA ALA A 426 -8.63 34.34 -12.10
C ALA A 426 -9.50 35.41 -11.41
N SER A 427 -10.80 35.16 -11.26
CA SER A 427 -11.72 36.11 -10.61
C SER A 427 -11.42 36.33 -9.12
N TYR A 428 -10.90 35.31 -8.43
CA TYR A 428 -10.48 35.44 -7.04
C TYR A 428 -9.26 36.36 -6.93
N MET A 429 -8.27 36.16 -7.79
CA MET A 429 -7.06 36.98 -7.82
C MET A 429 -7.34 38.42 -8.27
N ASP A 430 -8.17 38.62 -9.30
CA ASP A 430 -8.63 39.95 -9.72
C ASP A 430 -9.31 40.70 -8.56
N GLY A 431 -10.10 39.99 -7.73
CA GLY A 431 -10.70 40.55 -6.53
C GLY A 431 -9.68 40.99 -5.48
N VAL A 432 -8.64 40.19 -5.26
CA VAL A 432 -7.53 40.52 -4.33
C VAL A 432 -6.76 41.75 -4.84
N LEU A 433 -6.35 41.75 -6.10
CA LEU A 433 -5.63 42.87 -6.71
C LEU A 433 -6.47 44.14 -6.70
N GLY A 434 -7.76 44.05 -7.03
CA GLY A 434 -8.68 45.18 -6.97
C GLY A 434 -8.79 45.77 -5.57
N ALA A 435 -8.80 44.94 -4.52
CA ALA A 435 -8.80 45.42 -3.14
C ALA A 435 -7.50 46.14 -2.76
N ILE A 436 -6.33 45.63 -3.21
CA ILE A 436 -5.02 46.24 -2.97
C ILE A 436 -4.89 47.59 -3.72
N GLN A 437 -5.37 47.64 -4.97
CA GLN A 437 -5.28 48.81 -5.84
C GLN A 437 -6.43 49.82 -5.64
N SER A 438 -7.20 49.70 -4.56
CA SER A 438 -8.35 50.58 -4.27
C SER A 438 -9.35 50.69 -5.43
N GLY A 439 -9.52 49.61 -6.20
CA GLY A 439 -10.46 49.53 -7.32
C GLY A 439 -9.93 50.00 -8.69
N SER A 440 -8.66 50.44 -8.80
CA SER A 440 -8.05 50.81 -10.09
C SER A 440 -8.10 49.64 -11.09
N SER A 441 -8.64 49.85 -12.28
CA SER A 441 -9.13 48.80 -13.17
C SER A 441 -8.24 48.46 -14.36
N SER A 442 -7.05 49.06 -14.48
CA SER A 442 -6.20 48.94 -15.68
C SER A 442 -5.58 47.55 -15.90
N SER A 443 -5.65 46.64 -14.93
CA SER A 443 -5.00 45.32 -14.98
C SER A 443 -5.93 44.12 -14.70
N ARG A 444 -7.25 44.24 -14.95
CA ARG A 444 -8.20 43.12 -14.71
C ARG A 444 -8.09 42.05 -15.80
N SER A 445 -8.09 40.78 -15.39
CA SER A 445 -7.98 39.62 -16.29
C SER A 445 -9.34 39.21 -16.88
N MET A 446 -10.43 39.47 -16.16
CA MET A 446 -11.81 39.19 -16.59
C MET A 446 -12.48 40.46 -17.15
N GLY A 447 -12.69 40.55 -18.47
CA GLY A 447 -13.30 41.71 -19.16
C GLY A 447 -13.78 41.44 -20.59
N GLU A 448 -14.18 42.49 -21.33
CA GLU A 448 -14.56 42.43 -22.77
C GLU A 448 -13.37 41.93 -23.61
N GLY A 449 -13.38 40.63 -23.94
CA GLY A 449 -12.27 39.93 -24.60
C GLY A 449 -11.98 38.55 -24.03
N ASN A 450 -12.52 38.20 -22.85
CA ASN A 450 -12.43 36.84 -22.32
C ASN A 450 -13.29 35.87 -23.17
N THR A 451 -12.68 34.77 -23.60
CA THR A 451 -13.31 33.74 -24.44
C THR A 451 -14.29 32.84 -23.69
N GLU A 452 -14.30 32.84 -22.34
CA GLU A 452 -15.20 31.98 -21.54
C GLU A 452 -16.69 32.27 -21.77
N GLY A 453 -17.04 33.50 -22.21
CA GLY A 453 -18.43 33.85 -22.54
C GLY A 453 -19.04 33.04 -23.68
N GLN A 454 -18.21 32.31 -24.46
CA GLN A 454 -18.66 31.47 -25.57
C GLN A 454 -19.20 30.09 -25.15
N PHE A 455 -19.05 29.71 -23.87
CA PHE A 455 -19.43 28.37 -23.39
C PHE A 455 -20.82 28.30 -22.76
N HIS A 456 -21.45 29.45 -22.49
CA HIS A 456 -22.76 29.59 -21.86
C HIS A 456 -23.93 29.20 -22.78
#